data_AF-A0AB40B0L5-F1
#
_entry.id   AF-A0AB40B0L5-F1
#
_cell.length_a   1.000
_cell.length_b   1.000
_cell.length_c   1.000
_cell.angle_alpha   90.00
_cell.angle_beta   90.00
_cell.angle_gamma   90.00
#
_symmetry.space_group_name_H-M   'P 1'
#
loop_
_entity.id
_entity.type
_entity.pdbx_description
1 polymer ?
#
loop_
_entity_poly.entity_id
_entity_poly.type
_entity_poly.pdbx_seq_one_letter_code
_entity_poly.pdbx_strand_id
1 'polypeptide(L)'
;MYNMQLWETSGHAANYKENMFVFEIEKQEFGLKPMNCPGHCLMFEHRVRSYRELPLRLADFGVLHRNELSGALTGLTRVRRFQQDDAHIFCRESQVKEEVKNVLEFIKHTYDIFGFTFELELSTRPEKYLGEIETWDKAEASLKEALEEFGRPWLINEGDGAFYGPKIDIGVFDALKRKFQCATLQLDFQLPIRFKLSYSAEDEAKSERPVMIHRAILGSVERMLAILLEHYKGKWPFWLSPRQAIVCPVSEKSQSYALQVHEQIHKAGYFVDTDMTDRKIQKKVREAQLAQYNFILVVGEEEANTGQVCVRVRDKSDLTKMSMEELLSHFKAEVAAYH
;
A
#
# COMPACT_ATOMS: atom_id res chain seq x y z
N MET A 1 -0.06 11.01 -18.68
CA MET A 1 -1.00 11.83 -19.48
C MET A 1 -1.33 11.03 -20.72
N TYR A 2 -2.61 10.93 -21.08
CA TYR A 2 -3.06 10.15 -22.24
C TYR A 2 -4.08 10.95 -23.04
N ASN A 3 -4.12 10.71 -24.35
CA ASN A 3 -5.13 11.27 -25.23
C ASN A 3 -6.54 10.78 -24.82
N MET A 4 -7.56 11.63 -24.96
CA MET A 4 -8.94 11.33 -24.55
C MET A 4 -9.50 10.06 -25.19
N GLN A 5 -9.06 9.71 -26.40
CA GLN A 5 -9.46 8.50 -27.10
C GLN A 5 -9.22 7.22 -26.29
N LEU A 6 -8.17 7.17 -25.45
CA LEU A 6 -7.91 6.03 -24.58
C LEU A 6 -9.00 5.87 -23.50
N TRP A 7 -9.45 7.00 -22.94
CA TRP A 7 -10.49 7.05 -21.92
C TRP A 7 -11.87 6.74 -22.50
N GLU A 8 -12.12 7.12 -23.75
CA GLU A 8 -13.32 6.76 -24.50
C GLU A 8 -13.36 5.25 -24.79
N THR A 9 -12.26 4.69 -25.30
CA THR A 9 -12.12 3.25 -25.59
C THR A 9 -12.40 2.43 -24.32
N SER A 10 -11.76 2.80 -23.22
CA SER A 10 -11.93 2.14 -21.92
C SER A 10 -13.30 2.37 -21.26
N GLY A 11 -14.09 3.34 -21.73
CA GLY A 11 -15.39 3.71 -21.13
C GLY A 11 -15.29 4.63 -19.91
N HIS A 12 -14.08 5.03 -19.50
CA HIS A 12 -13.87 5.97 -18.40
C HIS A 12 -14.30 7.39 -18.73
N ALA A 13 -14.22 7.81 -20.00
CA ALA A 13 -14.68 9.15 -20.38
C ALA A 13 -16.19 9.34 -20.08
N ALA A 14 -17.01 8.31 -20.34
CA ALA A 14 -18.45 8.40 -20.09
C ALA A 14 -18.82 8.45 -18.60
N ASN A 15 -18.02 7.83 -17.73
CA ASN A 15 -18.34 7.66 -16.31
C ASN A 15 -17.52 8.55 -15.37
N TYR A 16 -16.36 9.05 -15.80
CA TYR A 16 -15.36 9.67 -14.94
C TYR A 16 -14.81 11.00 -15.48
N LYS A 17 -15.18 11.46 -16.69
CA LYS A 17 -14.62 12.69 -17.30
C LYS A 17 -14.76 13.92 -16.41
N GLU A 18 -15.89 14.07 -15.70
CA GLU A 18 -16.12 15.18 -14.76
C GLU A 18 -15.12 15.19 -13.59
N ASN A 19 -14.64 14.01 -13.19
CA ASN A 19 -13.68 13.81 -12.11
C ASN A 19 -12.23 13.72 -12.62
N MET A 20 -11.97 14.08 -13.88
CA MET A 20 -10.62 14.08 -14.46
C MET A 20 -10.09 15.49 -14.66
N PHE A 21 -8.77 15.64 -14.57
CA PHE A 21 -8.10 16.85 -15.07
C PHE A 21 -7.90 16.70 -16.58
N VAL A 22 -8.66 17.50 -17.34
CA VAL A 22 -8.65 17.53 -18.79
C VAL A 22 -8.04 18.83 -19.28
N PHE A 23 -7.25 18.76 -20.34
CA PHE A 23 -6.59 19.91 -20.97
C PHE A 23 -6.52 19.71 -22.48
N GLU A 24 -6.51 20.81 -23.21
CA GLU A 24 -6.43 20.82 -24.66
C GLU A 24 -4.98 21.08 -25.11
N ILE A 25 -4.46 20.24 -26.00
CA ILE A 25 -3.16 20.41 -26.64
C ILE A 25 -3.37 20.22 -28.14
N GLU A 26 -3.02 21.23 -28.95
CA GLU A 26 -3.12 21.15 -30.42
C GLU A 26 -4.51 20.70 -30.92
N LYS A 27 -5.59 21.21 -30.30
CA LYS A 27 -7.00 20.86 -30.59
C LYS A 27 -7.37 19.40 -30.25
N GLN A 28 -6.54 18.70 -29.50
CA GLN A 28 -6.84 17.37 -28.97
C GLN A 28 -7.04 17.46 -27.44
N GLU A 29 -8.05 16.76 -26.93
CA GLU A 29 -8.24 16.62 -25.48
C GLU A 29 -7.29 15.55 -24.93
N PHE A 30 -6.64 15.89 -23.81
CA PHE A 30 -5.81 14.99 -23.03
C PHE A 30 -6.28 14.98 -21.58
N GLY A 31 -6.05 13.86 -20.89
CA GLY A 31 -6.38 13.70 -19.48
C GLY A 31 -5.19 13.24 -18.66
N LEU A 32 -5.09 13.73 -17.42
CA LEU A 32 -4.29 13.04 -16.40
C LEU A 32 -4.99 11.74 -16.01
N LYS A 33 -4.21 10.68 -15.78
CA LYS A 33 -4.76 9.35 -15.48
C LYS A 33 -5.44 9.35 -14.09
N PRO A 34 -6.73 8.98 -13.97
CA PRO A 34 -7.38 8.75 -12.68
C PRO A 34 -7.21 7.31 -12.16
N MET A 35 -6.69 6.42 -13.02
CA MET A 35 -6.38 5.01 -12.78
C MET A 35 -5.42 4.45 -13.83
N ASN A 36 -4.78 3.31 -13.55
CA ASN A 36 -3.73 2.74 -14.41
C ASN A 36 -4.24 1.74 -15.45
N CYS A 37 -5.45 1.20 -15.26
CA CYS A 37 -5.99 0.06 -16.01
C CYS A 37 -5.83 0.18 -17.54
N PRO A 38 -6.22 1.30 -18.18
CA PRO A 38 -6.08 1.45 -19.63
C PRO A 38 -4.62 1.39 -20.12
N GLY A 39 -3.67 1.91 -19.33
CA GLY A 39 -2.25 1.80 -19.65
C GLY A 39 -1.76 0.34 -19.59
N HIS A 40 -2.22 -0.43 -18.62
CA HIS A 40 -1.86 -1.84 -18.49
C HIS A 40 -2.48 -2.69 -19.61
N CYS A 41 -3.66 -2.32 -20.12
CA CYS A 41 -4.23 -2.95 -21.33
C CYS A 41 -3.33 -2.75 -22.55
N LEU A 42 -2.84 -1.52 -22.78
CA LEU A 42 -1.89 -1.23 -23.87
C LEU A 42 -0.59 -2.02 -23.72
N MET A 43 -0.09 -2.18 -22.48
CA MET A 43 1.10 -2.99 -22.20
C MET A 43 0.85 -4.48 -22.48
N PHE A 44 -0.33 -4.99 -22.16
CA PHE A 44 -0.72 -6.36 -22.50
C PHE A 44 -0.71 -6.54 -24.03
N GLU A 45 -1.40 -5.65 -24.74
CA GLU A 45 -1.59 -5.67 -26.20
C GLU A 45 -0.30 -5.47 -27.01
N HIS A 46 0.72 -4.83 -26.43
CA HIS A 46 1.98 -4.49 -27.12
C HIS A 46 2.67 -5.69 -27.82
N ARG A 47 2.44 -6.92 -27.36
CA ARG A 47 2.86 -8.14 -28.07
C ARG A 47 1.83 -9.24 -27.94
N VAL A 48 1.85 -10.17 -28.90
CA VAL A 48 1.07 -11.42 -28.82
C VAL A 48 1.43 -12.17 -27.56
N ARG A 49 0.42 -12.67 -26.85
CA ARG A 49 0.54 -13.41 -25.59
C ARG A 49 0.18 -14.87 -25.77
N SER A 50 0.89 -15.78 -25.11
CA SER A 50 0.54 -17.20 -25.04
C SER A 50 -0.17 -17.52 -23.73
N TYR A 51 -1.07 -18.51 -23.73
CA TYR A 51 -1.68 -19.04 -22.51
C TYR A 51 -0.64 -19.46 -21.45
N ARG A 52 0.57 -19.84 -21.87
CA ARG A 52 1.69 -20.21 -20.98
C ARG A 52 2.27 -19.05 -20.19
N GLU A 53 2.04 -17.83 -20.64
CA GLU A 53 2.48 -16.60 -19.96
C GLU A 53 1.47 -16.12 -18.92
N LEU A 54 0.28 -16.75 -18.85
CA LEU A 54 -0.77 -16.40 -17.91
C LEU A 54 -0.69 -17.27 -16.64
N PRO A 55 -0.82 -16.67 -15.43
CA PRO A 55 -1.25 -15.29 -15.18
C PRO A 55 -0.13 -14.25 -15.33
N LEU A 56 -0.41 -13.16 -16.06
CA LEU A 56 0.48 -12.01 -16.21
C LEU A 56 0.06 -10.91 -15.22
N ARG A 57 0.97 -10.52 -14.32
CA ARG A 57 0.70 -9.53 -13.27
C ARG A 57 1.49 -8.25 -13.52
N LEU A 58 0.81 -7.14 -13.78
CA LEU A 58 1.41 -5.82 -14.01
C LEU A 58 1.12 -4.91 -12.80
N ALA A 59 2.14 -4.54 -12.04
CA ALA A 59 2.04 -3.65 -10.88
C ALA A 59 2.66 -2.28 -11.18
N ASP A 60 2.01 -1.20 -10.76
CA ASP A 60 2.44 0.19 -10.95
C ASP A 60 2.09 1.04 -9.71
N PHE A 61 3.09 1.69 -9.13
CA PHE A 61 2.91 2.75 -8.10
C PHE A 61 2.72 4.13 -8.75
N GLY A 62 2.01 4.15 -9.88
CA GLY A 62 1.87 5.30 -10.75
C GLY A 62 1.10 6.42 -10.06
N VAL A 63 1.51 7.66 -10.35
CA VAL A 63 0.81 8.85 -9.85
C VAL A 63 -0.53 8.98 -10.56
N LEU A 64 -1.60 9.02 -9.77
CA LEU A 64 -2.99 9.18 -10.19
C LEU A 64 -3.51 10.55 -9.80
N HIS A 65 -4.43 11.07 -10.61
CA HIS A 65 -5.08 12.35 -10.36
C HIS A 65 -6.60 12.24 -10.53
N ARG A 66 -7.35 12.70 -9.52
CA ARG A 66 -8.82 12.82 -9.56
C ARG A 66 -9.22 14.23 -9.15
N ASN A 67 -10.09 14.85 -9.94
CA ASN A 67 -10.59 16.20 -9.70
C ASN A 67 -11.74 16.19 -8.68
N GLU A 68 -11.43 15.76 -7.46
CA GLU A 68 -12.38 15.73 -6.35
C GLU A 68 -12.90 17.14 -6.03
N LEU A 69 -14.17 17.22 -5.62
CA LEU A 69 -14.80 18.45 -5.13
C LEU A 69 -13.98 19.01 -3.94
N SER A 70 -13.73 20.32 -3.95
CA SER A 70 -12.88 20.96 -2.94
C SER A 70 -13.36 20.72 -1.51
N GLY A 71 -14.68 20.73 -1.28
CA GLY A 71 -15.29 20.48 0.02
C GLY A 71 -15.21 19.02 0.49
N ALA A 72 -14.85 18.08 -0.37
CA ALA A 72 -14.69 16.68 -0.02
C ALA A 72 -13.25 16.30 0.33
N LEU A 73 -12.27 17.20 0.11
CA LEU A 73 -10.87 16.95 0.41
C LEU A 73 -10.62 16.96 1.92
N THR A 74 -9.83 16.00 2.39
CA THR A 74 -9.54 15.85 3.82
C THR A 74 -8.17 15.21 4.03
N GLY A 75 -7.26 15.97 4.66
CA GLY A 75 -5.91 15.55 5.03
C GLY A 75 -5.21 14.73 3.95
N LEU A 76 -4.83 13.50 4.31
CA LEU A 76 -4.25 12.51 3.41
C LEU A 76 -5.25 11.41 2.98
N THR A 77 -6.47 11.39 3.54
CA THR A 77 -7.46 10.33 3.28
C THR A 77 -8.22 10.54 1.97
N ARG A 78 -8.38 11.81 1.54
CA ARG A 78 -8.98 12.18 0.25
C ARG A 78 -8.26 13.37 -0.37
N VAL A 79 -7.48 13.07 -1.41
CA VAL A 79 -6.56 13.99 -2.10
C VAL A 79 -6.77 13.95 -3.61
N ARG A 80 -6.35 15.01 -4.32
CA ARG A 80 -6.45 15.07 -5.80
C ARG A 80 -5.32 14.36 -6.53
N ARG A 81 -4.16 14.23 -5.89
CA ARG A 81 -2.99 13.50 -6.40
C ARG A 81 -2.65 12.42 -5.37
N PHE A 82 -2.57 11.18 -5.82
CA PHE A 82 -2.25 10.05 -4.96
C PHE A 82 -1.44 9.01 -5.72
N GLN A 83 -0.77 8.12 -4.99
CA GLN A 83 -0.13 6.93 -5.54
C GLN A 83 -0.80 5.70 -4.93
N GLN A 84 -1.15 4.74 -5.77
CA GLN A 84 -1.78 3.48 -5.35
C GLN A 84 -0.84 2.33 -5.69
N ASP A 85 -0.79 1.31 -4.85
CA ASP A 85 -0.08 0.05 -5.09
C ASP A 85 -0.83 -0.85 -6.10
N ASP A 86 -1.23 -0.22 -7.20
CA ASP A 86 -2.18 -0.74 -8.16
C ASP A 86 -1.57 -1.87 -8.97
N ALA A 87 -2.34 -2.93 -9.20
CA ALA A 87 -1.93 -3.96 -10.13
C ALA A 87 -3.11 -4.57 -10.87
N HIS A 88 -2.79 -5.08 -12.05
CA HIS A 88 -3.72 -5.73 -12.94
C HIS A 88 -3.20 -7.11 -13.31
N ILE A 89 -3.97 -8.13 -12.99
CA ILE A 89 -3.68 -9.53 -13.29
C ILE A 89 -4.50 -9.92 -14.50
N PHE A 90 -3.84 -10.27 -15.60
CA PHE A 90 -4.46 -10.89 -16.75
C PHE A 90 -4.31 -12.39 -16.62
N CYS A 91 -5.43 -13.11 -16.56
CA CYS A 91 -5.43 -14.55 -16.33
C CYS A 91 -6.47 -15.24 -17.21
N ARG A 92 -6.38 -16.56 -17.32
CA ARG A 92 -7.42 -17.39 -17.92
C ARG A 92 -8.62 -17.45 -16.98
N GLU A 93 -9.82 -17.66 -17.52
CA GLU A 93 -11.04 -17.79 -16.69
C GLU A 93 -10.89 -18.90 -15.63
N SER A 94 -10.25 -20.02 -15.98
CA SER A 94 -9.95 -21.12 -15.06
C SER A 94 -8.98 -20.77 -13.92
N GLN A 95 -8.22 -19.67 -14.04
CA GLN A 95 -7.24 -19.23 -13.05
C GLN A 95 -7.80 -18.16 -12.10
N VAL A 96 -8.99 -17.61 -12.37
CA VAL A 96 -9.56 -16.49 -11.59
C VAL A 96 -9.61 -16.83 -10.10
N LYS A 97 -10.16 -17.99 -9.74
CA LYS A 97 -10.31 -18.39 -8.33
C LYS A 97 -8.97 -18.46 -7.58
N GLU A 98 -7.95 -19.07 -8.20
CA GLU A 98 -6.61 -19.17 -7.63
C GLU A 98 -5.97 -17.78 -7.44
N GLU A 99 -6.09 -16.90 -8.43
CA GLU A 99 -5.55 -15.54 -8.34
C GLU A 99 -6.27 -14.70 -7.29
N VAL A 100 -7.60 -14.84 -7.14
CA VAL A 100 -8.36 -14.16 -6.09
C VAL A 100 -7.89 -14.60 -4.72
N LYS A 101 -7.71 -15.91 -4.51
CA LYS A 101 -7.19 -16.45 -3.25
C LYS A 101 -5.78 -15.92 -2.94
N ASN A 102 -4.87 -15.94 -3.92
CA ASN A 102 -3.52 -15.42 -3.77
C ASN A 102 -3.51 -13.93 -3.36
N VAL A 103 -4.42 -13.12 -3.93
CA VAL A 103 -4.56 -11.71 -3.54
C VAL A 103 -5.11 -11.56 -2.13
N LEU A 104 -6.12 -12.34 -1.72
CA LEU A 104 -6.65 -12.32 -0.35
C LEU A 104 -5.59 -12.73 0.69
N GLU A 105 -4.78 -13.74 0.39
CA GLU A 105 -3.65 -14.15 1.22
C GLU A 105 -2.59 -13.05 1.32
N PHE A 106 -2.31 -12.34 0.21
CA PHE A 106 -1.37 -11.22 0.21
C PHE A 106 -1.89 -10.04 1.06
N ILE A 107 -3.18 -9.71 0.94
CA ILE A 107 -3.84 -8.69 1.79
C ILE A 107 -3.70 -9.07 3.26
N LYS A 108 -4.02 -10.32 3.60
CA LYS A 108 -3.89 -10.83 4.96
C LYS A 108 -2.46 -10.68 5.48
N HIS A 109 -1.47 -11.15 4.72
CA HIS A 109 -0.07 -11.07 5.12
C HIS A 109 0.38 -9.62 5.35
N THR A 110 0.06 -8.71 4.42
CA THR A 110 0.41 -7.29 4.56
C THR A 110 -0.28 -6.63 5.77
N TYR A 111 -1.56 -6.93 6.00
CA TYR A 111 -2.30 -6.31 7.11
C TYR A 111 -1.89 -6.89 8.47
N ASP A 112 -1.53 -8.18 8.52
CA ASP A 112 -0.96 -8.81 9.71
C ASP A 112 0.37 -8.11 10.10
N ILE A 113 1.24 -7.77 9.13
CA ILE A 113 2.49 -7.00 9.36
C ILE A 113 2.20 -5.63 9.99
N PHE A 114 1.16 -4.94 9.52
CA PHE A 114 0.77 -3.64 10.07
C PHE A 114 -0.05 -3.74 11.37
N GLY A 115 -0.41 -4.95 11.83
CA GLY A 115 -1.26 -5.15 13.01
C GLY A 115 -2.73 -4.77 12.81
N PHE A 116 -3.21 -4.74 11.56
CA PHE A 116 -4.60 -4.40 11.26
C PHE A 116 -5.54 -5.60 11.39
N THR A 117 -6.77 -5.30 11.79
CA THR A 117 -7.93 -6.18 11.59
C THR A 117 -8.75 -5.64 10.43
N PHE A 118 -9.36 -6.53 9.65
CA PHE A 118 -10.11 -6.15 8.47
C PHE A 118 -11.39 -6.96 8.29
N GLU A 119 -12.36 -6.32 7.63
CA GLU A 119 -13.62 -6.90 7.17
C GLU A 119 -13.61 -7.05 5.65
N LEU A 120 -14.30 -8.08 5.18
CA LEU A 120 -14.47 -8.38 3.76
C LEU A 120 -15.92 -8.14 3.37
N GLU A 121 -16.15 -7.43 2.26
CA GLU A 121 -17.48 -7.18 1.71
C GLU A 121 -17.50 -7.56 0.23
N LEU A 122 -18.46 -8.41 -0.16
CA LEU A 122 -18.73 -8.72 -1.55
C LEU A 122 -19.74 -7.70 -2.10
N SER A 123 -19.26 -6.82 -2.97
CA SER A 123 -20.07 -5.79 -3.62
C SER A 123 -20.60 -6.31 -4.96
N THR A 124 -21.91 -6.52 -5.04
CA THR A 124 -22.62 -7.17 -6.17
C THR A 124 -23.06 -6.18 -7.24
N ARG A 125 -23.59 -6.69 -8.35
CA ARG A 125 -24.01 -5.95 -9.54
C ARG A 125 -24.88 -4.71 -9.20
N PRO A 126 -24.45 -3.50 -9.61
CA PRO A 126 -25.23 -2.26 -9.44
C PRO A 126 -26.41 -2.19 -10.41
N GLU A 127 -27.31 -1.21 -10.23
CA GLU A 127 -28.41 -0.95 -11.18
C GLU A 127 -27.91 -0.61 -12.60
N LYS A 128 -26.78 0.11 -12.70
CA LYS A 128 -26.12 0.48 -13.96
C LYS A 128 -24.85 -0.35 -14.15
N TYR A 129 -24.92 -1.38 -14.99
CA TYR A 129 -23.81 -2.28 -15.27
C TYR A 129 -23.58 -2.46 -16.79
N LEU A 130 -22.39 -2.95 -17.14
CA LEU A 130 -22.01 -3.34 -18.48
C LEU A 130 -21.83 -4.86 -18.58
N GLY A 131 -22.12 -5.41 -19.76
CA GLY A 131 -21.96 -6.83 -20.05
C GLY A 131 -23.21 -7.66 -19.79
N GLU A 132 -23.11 -8.95 -20.11
CA GLU A 132 -24.19 -9.91 -19.98
C GLU A 132 -24.41 -10.34 -18.52
N ILE A 133 -25.67 -10.57 -18.16
CA ILE A 133 -26.07 -11.04 -16.82
C ILE A 133 -25.35 -12.35 -16.46
N GLU A 134 -25.22 -13.27 -17.42
CA GLU A 134 -24.54 -14.56 -17.20
C GLU A 134 -23.08 -14.40 -16.77
N THR A 135 -22.37 -13.41 -17.34
CA THR A 135 -20.98 -13.13 -16.97
C THR A 135 -20.90 -12.58 -15.54
N TRP A 136 -21.85 -11.73 -15.16
CA TRP A 136 -21.96 -11.21 -13.80
C TRP A 136 -22.24 -12.30 -12.78
N ASP A 137 -23.23 -13.16 -13.05
CA ASP A 137 -23.62 -14.24 -12.14
C ASP A 137 -22.43 -15.20 -11.92
N LYS A 138 -21.67 -15.51 -12.97
CA LYS A 138 -20.41 -16.29 -12.87
C LYS A 138 -19.34 -15.58 -12.05
N ALA A 139 -19.15 -14.29 -12.26
CA ALA A 139 -18.15 -13.49 -11.56
C ALA A 139 -18.46 -13.40 -10.05
N GLU A 140 -19.72 -13.14 -9.71
CA GLU A 140 -20.19 -13.09 -8.31
C GLU A 140 -20.07 -14.44 -7.63
N ALA A 141 -20.46 -15.52 -8.30
CA ALA A 141 -20.28 -16.88 -7.80
C ALA A 141 -18.79 -17.20 -7.54
N SER A 142 -17.91 -16.82 -8.46
CA SER A 142 -16.46 -17.05 -8.34
C SER A 142 -15.86 -16.31 -7.13
N LEU A 143 -16.25 -15.04 -6.92
CA LEU A 143 -15.79 -14.27 -5.75
C LEU A 143 -16.37 -14.82 -4.44
N LYS A 144 -17.64 -15.24 -4.45
CA LYS A 144 -18.29 -15.84 -3.29
C LYS A 144 -17.59 -17.15 -2.86
N GLU A 145 -17.34 -18.06 -3.80
CA GLU A 145 -16.62 -19.30 -3.51
C GLU A 145 -15.21 -19.03 -2.96
N ALA A 146 -14.50 -18.05 -3.54
CA ALA A 146 -13.16 -17.68 -3.06
C ALA A 146 -13.20 -17.11 -1.63
N LEU A 147 -14.23 -16.34 -1.27
CA LEU A 147 -14.43 -15.85 0.10
C LEU A 147 -14.77 -16.97 1.08
N GLU A 148 -15.61 -17.94 0.67
CA GLU A 148 -15.95 -19.12 1.48
C GLU A 148 -14.73 -19.99 1.76
N GLU A 149 -13.89 -20.24 0.74
CA GLU A 149 -12.62 -21.00 0.91
C GLU A 149 -11.57 -20.25 1.73
N PHE A 150 -11.57 -18.92 1.68
CA PHE A 150 -10.69 -18.10 2.52
C PHE A 150 -11.01 -18.24 4.02
N GLY A 151 -12.22 -18.68 4.36
CA GLY A 151 -12.59 -19.09 5.72
C GLY A 151 -12.71 -17.94 6.73
N ARG A 152 -12.88 -16.70 6.26
CA ARG A 152 -13.14 -15.53 7.11
C ARG A 152 -14.59 -15.05 6.95
N PRO A 153 -15.19 -14.45 8.00
CA PRO A 153 -16.48 -13.79 7.87
C PRO A 153 -16.44 -12.68 6.82
N TRP A 154 -17.48 -12.60 6.01
CA TRP A 154 -17.68 -11.57 4.99
C TRP A 154 -19.15 -11.15 4.93
N LEU A 155 -19.40 -9.96 4.41
CA LEU A 155 -20.74 -9.38 4.26
C LEU A 155 -21.07 -9.18 2.77
N ILE A 156 -22.36 -9.06 2.45
CA ILE A 156 -22.81 -8.63 1.13
C ILE A 156 -23.08 -7.13 1.18
N ASN A 157 -22.56 -6.40 0.19
CA ASN A 157 -22.87 -4.99 -0.05
C ASN A 157 -23.64 -4.89 -1.38
N GLU A 158 -24.97 -5.02 -1.30
CA GLU A 158 -25.83 -5.14 -2.49
C GLU A 158 -25.76 -3.88 -3.37
N GLY A 159 -25.44 -4.07 -4.65
CA GLY A 159 -25.47 -3.01 -5.65
C GLY A 159 -24.31 -2.01 -5.61
N ASP A 160 -23.28 -2.24 -4.80
CA ASP A 160 -22.09 -1.37 -4.73
C ASP A 160 -20.93 -1.83 -5.65
N GLY A 161 -21.12 -2.89 -6.44
CA GLY A 161 -20.14 -3.32 -7.44
C GLY A 161 -19.87 -2.19 -8.45
N ALA A 162 -18.66 -2.14 -9.04
CA ALA A 162 -18.45 -1.13 -10.08
C ALA A 162 -19.13 -1.54 -11.39
N PHE A 163 -19.35 -0.57 -12.27
CA PHE A 163 -20.13 -0.78 -13.50
C PHE A 163 -19.62 -1.90 -14.44
N TYR A 164 -18.39 -2.41 -14.28
CA TYR A 164 -17.75 -3.41 -15.13
C TYR A 164 -17.52 -4.78 -14.49
N GLY A 165 -17.84 -4.94 -13.20
CA GLY A 165 -17.78 -6.24 -12.53
C GLY A 165 -17.82 -6.14 -11.00
N PRO A 166 -18.04 -7.29 -10.33
CA PRO A 166 -18.14 -7.35 -8.87
C PRO A 166 -16.77 -7.18 -8.21
N LYS A 167 -16.77 -6.75 -6.95
CA LYS A 167 -15.55 -6.51 -6.18
C LYS A 167 -15.65 -7.03 -4.75
N ILE A 168 -14.50 -7.41 -4.19
CA ILE A 168 -14.31 -7.62 -2.77
C ILE A 168 -13.68 -6.34 -2.23
N ASP A 169 -14.38 -5.69 -1.33
CA ASP A 169 -13.90 -4.50 -0.61
C ASP A 169 -13.36 -4.90 0.75
N ILE A 170 -12.21 -4.35 1.09
CA ILE A 170 -11.53 -4.65 2.34
C ILE A 170 -11.55 -3.39 3.21
N GLY A 171 -12.37 -3.47 4.25
CA GLY A 171 -12.52 -2.42 5.25
C GLY A 171 -11.50 -2.60 6.37
N VAL A 172 -10.75 -1.55 6.67
CA VAL A 172 -9.81 -1.49 7.80
C VAL A 172 -10.34 -0.51 8.84
N PHE A 173 -10.08 -0.79 10.11
CA PHE A 173 -10.49 0.08 11.21
C PHE A 173 -9.30 0.88 11.74
N ASP A 174 -9.49 2.18 11.92
CA ASP A 174 -8.54 3.01 12.66
C ASP A 174 -8.66 2.79 14.18
N ALA A 175 -7.81 3.50 14.94
CA ALA A 175 -7.85 3.46 16.41
C ALA A 175 -9.16 4.01 17.03
N LEU A 176 -9.99 4.70 16.24
CA LEU A 176 -11.30 5.26 16.63
C LEU A 176 -12.47 4.40 16.15
N LYS A 177 -12.21 3.20 15.59
CA LYS A 177 -13.19 2.29 15.00
C LYS A 177 -13.95 2.87 13.79
N ARG A 178 -13.38 3.87 13.11
CA ARG A 178 -13.90 4.31 11.81
C ARG A 178 -13.44 3.34 10.75
N LYS A 179 -14.38 2.94 9.88
CA LYS A 179 -14.12 2.02 8.77
C LYS A 179 -13.60 2.80 7.56
N PHE A 180 -12.49 2.34 7.00
CA PHE A 180 -11.91 2.86 5.77
C PHE A 180 -11.74 1.73 4.77
N GLN A 181 -12.30 1.89 3.58
CA GLN A 181 -12.02 1.00 2.45
C GLN A 181 -10.63 1.35 1.89
N CYS A 182 -9.71 0.38 1.95
CA CYS A 182 -8.32 0.56 1.53
C CYS A 182 -7.97 -0.37 0.38
N ALA A 183 -7.92 -1.68 0.66
CA ALA A 183 -7.75 -2.68 -0.37
C ALA A 183 -9.07 -2.93 -1.11
N THR A 184 -8.93 -3.29 -2.38
CA THR A 184 -10.02 -3.77 -3.21
C THR A 184 -9.48 -4.81 -4.17
N LEU A 185 -10.31 -5.78 -4.48
CA LEU A 185 -10.08 -6.78 -5.51
C LEU A 185 -11.31 -6.78 -6.41
N GLN A 186 -11.13 -6.58 -7.70
CA GLN A 186 -12.24 -6.43 -8.61
C GLN A 186 -12.03 -7.26 -9.88
N LEU A 187 -13.07 -7.96 -10.30
CA LEU A 187 -13.10 -8.66 -11.58
C LEU A 187 -13.58 -7.72 -12.69
N ASP A 188 -12.91 -7.77 -13.84
CA ASP A 188 -13.25 -7.00 -15.03
C ASP A 188 -13.19 -7.87 -16.28
N PHE A 189 -14.36 -8.05 -16.88
CA PHE A 189 -14.55 -8.76 -18.14
C PHE A 189 -14.75 -7.78 -19.32
N GLN A 190 -14.94 -6.49 -19.04
CA GLN A 190 -15.29 -5.45 -20.00
C GLN A 190 -14.08 -4.80 -20.64
N LEU A 191 -13.06 -4.44 -19.87
CA LEU A 191 -11.85 -3.82 -20.44
C LEU A 191 -11.15 -4.74 -21.45
N PRO A 192 -10.98 -6.06 -21.20
CA PRO A 192 -10.47 -6.98 -22.22
C PRO A 192 -11.29 -6.99 -23.52
N ILE A 193 -12.62 -6.81 -23.45
CA ILE A 193 -13.48 -6.72 -24.64
C ILE A 193 -13.25 -5.39 -25.38
N ARG A 194 -13.27 -4.28 -24.64
CA ARG A 194 -13.12 -2.91 -25.19
C ARG A 194 -11.78 -2.70 -25.88
N PHE A 195 -10.72 -3.26 -25.31
CA PHE A 195 -9.36 -3.23 -25.89
C PHE A 195 -9.09 -4.40 -26.85
N LYS A 196 -10.07 -5.29 -27.10
CA LYS A 196 -9.91 -6.47 -27.96
C LYS A 196 -8.70 -7.33 -27.58
N LEU A 197 -8.42 -7.42 -26.28
CA LEU A 197 -7.28 -8.18 -25.76
C LEU A 197 -7.49 -9.67 -26.03
N SER A 198 -6.41 -10.36 -26.36
CA SER A 198 -6.44 -11.81 -26.57
C SER A 198 -5.08 -12.47 -26.36
N TYR A 199 -5.09 -13.79 -26.14
CA TYR A 199 -3.92 -14.65 -26.05
C TYR A 199 -4.13 -15.92 -26.90
N SER A 200 -3.05 -16.52 -27.39
CA SER A 200 -3.11 -17.81 -28.06
C SER A 200 -3.40 -18.93 -27.07
N ALA A 201 -4.46 -19.69 -27.32
CA ALA A 201 -4.89 -20.80 -26.47
C ALA A 201 -3.95 -22.01 -26.60
N GLU A 202 -4.23 -23.09 -25.87
CA GLU A 202 -3.49 -24.36 -25.98
C GLU A 202 -3.53 -24.92 -27.41
N ASP A 203 -4.67 -24.73 -28.08
CA ASP A 203 -4.82 -24.91 -29.51
C ASP A 203 -4.37 -23.62 -30.21
N GLU A 204 -3.19 -23.62 -30.83
CA GLU A 204 -2.58 -22.42 -31.44
C GLU A 204 -3.46 -21.78 -32.54
N ALA A 205 -4.44 -22.51 -33.07
CA ALA A 205 -5.43 -21.97 -34.01
C ALA A 205 -6.55 -21.16 -33.34
N LYS A 206 -6.62 -21.15 -32.00
CA LYS A 206 -7.64 -20.46 -31.22
C LYS A 206 -7.04 -19.30 -30.43
N SER A 207 -7.81 -18.22 -30.37
CA SER A 207 -7.52 -17.04 -29.59
C SER A 207 -8.60 -16.86 -28.54
N GLU A 208 -8.19 -16.71 -27.29
CA GLU A 208 -9.07 -16.53 -26.14
C GLU A 208 -8.84 -15.16 -25.50
N ARG A 209 -9.82 -14.70 -24.72
CA ARG A 209 -9.78 -13.40 -24.06
C ARG A 209 -9.38 -13.56 -22.60
N PRO A 210 -8.42 -12.77 -22.08
CA PRO A 210 -8.08 -12.82 -20.67
C PRO A 210 -9.19 -12.19 -19.82
N VAL A 211 -9.29 -12.65 -18.57
CA VAL A 211 -9.99 -11.95 -17.50
C VAL A 211 -8.99 -11.02 -16.82
N MET A 212 -9.42 -9.80 -16.49
CA MET A 212 -8.60 -8.81 -15.80
C MET A 212 -9.05 -8.71 -14.33
N ILE A 213 -8.10 -8.82 -13.41
CA ILE A 213 -8.34 -8.61 -11.97
C ILE A 213 -7.60 -7.35 -11.56
N HIS A 214 -8.33 -6.35 -11.11
CA HIS A 214 -7.78 -5.14 -10.50
C HIS A 214 -7.55 -5.43 -9.02
N ARG A 215 -6.39 -5.05 -8.49
CA ARG A 215 -6.14 -5.16 -7.07
C ARG A 215 -5.31 -4.00 -6.54
N ALA A 216 -5.60 -3.63 -5.31
CA ALA A 216 -4.76 -2.79 -4.47
C ALA A 216 -4.75 -3.38 -3.05
N ILE A 217 -3.59 -3.36 -2.39
CA ILE A 217 -3.41 -3.90 -1.04
C ILE A 217 -3.41 -2.76 -0.02
N LEU A 218 -2.64 -1.70 -0.29
CA LEU A 218 -2.64 -0.50 0.53
C LEU A 218 -3.78 0.44 0.14
N GLY A 219 -4.19 0.42 -1.12
CA GLY A 219 -4.97 1.49 -1.71
C GLY A 219 -4.06 2.68 -1.98
N SER A 220 -4.55 3.90 -1.78
CA SER A 220 -3.66 5.08 -1.81
C SER A 220 -2.66 5.02 -0.65
N VAL A 221 -1.38 5.19 -0.97
CA VAL A 221 -0.29 5.28 0.02
C VAL A 221 -0.53 6.43 1.00
N GLU A 222 -1.05 7.56 0.51
CA GLU A 222 -1.43 8.70 1.34
C GLU A 222 -2.53 8.33 2.33
N ARG A 223 -3.60 7.66 1.87
CA ARG A 223 -4.68 7.20 2.74
C ARG A 223 -4.18 6.19 3.76
N MET A 224 -3.38 5.22 3.33
CA MET A 224 -2.80 4.21 4.21
C MET A 224 -1.92 4.87 5.28
N LEU A 225 -1.08 5.84 4.91
CA LEU A 225 -0.26 6.61 5.86
C LEU A 225 -1.13 7.35 6.89
N ALA A 226 -2.25 7.94 6.46
CA ALA A 226 -3.19 8.61 7.35
C ALA A 226 -3.77 7.65 8.40
N ILE A 227 -4.18 6.45 7.96
CA ILE A 227 -4.75 5.43 8.84
C ILE A 227 -3.69 4.88 9.79
N LEU A 228 -2.46 4.65 9.30
CA LEU A 228 -1.35 4.18 10.13
C LEU A 228 -0.94 5.21 11.21
N LEU A 229 -0.94 6.50 10.86
CA LEU A 229 -0.68 7.59 11.82
C LEU A 229 -1.63 7.51 13.02
N GLU A 230 -2.92 7.30 12.74
CA GLU A 230 -3.96 7.19 13.77
C GLU A 230 -3.90 5.84 14.50
N HIS A 231 -3.68 4.74 13.76
CA HIS A 231 -3.56 3.39 14.30
C HIS A 231 -2.44 3.30 15.35
N TYR A 232 -1.26 3.82 15.01
CA TYR A 232 -0.11 3.85 15.93
C TYR A 232 -0.13 5.04 16.89
N LYS A 233 -1.05 6.00 16.74
CA LYS A 233 -1.09 7.23 17.56
C LYS A 233 0.26 7.97 17.57
N GLY A 234 0.97 7.95 16.42
CA GLY A 234 2.33 8.48 16.27
C GLY A 234 3.47 7.63 16.86
N LYS A 235 3.17 6.48 17.46
CA LYS A 235 4.15 5.53 18.02
C LYS A 235 4.51 4.42 17.03
N TRP A 236 5.21 4.79 15.97
CA TRP A 236 5.58 3.87 14.89
C TRP A 236 6.39 2.65 15.38
N PRO A 237 6.15 1.45 14.81
CA PRO A 237 7.02 0.30 15.04
C PRO A 237 8.42 0.60 14.48
N PHE A 238 9.45 -0.06 15.01
CA PHE A 238 10.85 0.30 14.71
C PHE A 238 11.17 0.30 13.22
N TRP A 239 10.70 -0.70 12.47
CA TRP A 239 10.96 -0.83 11.03
C TRP A 239 10.33 0.29 10.18
N LEU A 240 9.22 0.87 10.63
CA LEU A 240 8.47 1.91 9.90
C LEU A 240 8.74 3.33 10.43
N SER A 241 9.40 3.44 11.57
CA SER A 241 9.56 4.71 12.27
C SER A 241 10.48 5.66 11.51
N PRO A 242 10.06 6.92 11.29
CA PRO A 242 10.96 7.95 10.78
C PRO A 242 11.99 8.40 11.83
N ARG A 243 11.88 7.92 13.07
CA ARG A 243 12.70 8.29 14.24
C ARG A 243 13.12 7.03 14.99
N GLN A 244 13.95 6.22 14.35
CA GLN A 244 14.40 4.94 14.90
C GLN A 244 15.25 5.12 16.16
N ALA A 245 16.34 5.89 16.08
CA ALA A 245 17.21 6.15 17.23
C ALA A 245 17.64 7.61 17.35
N ILE A 246 18.04 8.03 18.55
CA ILE A 246 18.73 9.30 18.78
C ILE A 246 19.84 9.11 19.81
N VAL A 247 21.01 9.70 19.56
CA VAL A 247 22.15 9.70 20.48
C VAL A 247 22.22 11.02 21.25
N CYS A 248 22.27 10.94 22.57
CA CYS A 248 22.31 12.07 23.48
C CYS A 248 23.60 12.01 24.34
N PRO A 249 24.67 12.71 23.93
CA PRO A 249 25.87 12.84 24.77
C PRO A 249 25.60 13.62 26.05
N VAL A 250 26.21 13.17 27.15
CA VAL A 250 26.11 13.77 28.49
C VAL A 250 26.94 15.05 28.59
N SER A 251 28.07 15.13 27.90
CA SER A 251 28.98 16.27 27.90
C SER A 251 29.67 16.47 26.54
N GLU A 252 30.33 17.62 26.37
CA GLU A 252 31.12 17.92 25.16
C GLU A 252 32.20 16.86 24.89
N LYS A 253 32.81 16.32 25.94
CA LYS A 253 33.82 15.26 25.85
C LYS A 253 33.29 13.96 25.24
N SER A 254 31.99 13.70 25.39
CA SER A 254 31.32 12.50 24.84
C SER A 254 30.75 12.70 23.43
N GLN A 255 30.84 13.91 22.85
CA GLN A 255 30.29 14.20 21.52
C GLN A 255 31.00 13.44 20.40
N SER A 256 32.33 13.30 20.46
CA SER A 256 33.10 12.54 19.48
C SER A 256 32.65 11.08 19.43
N TYR A 257 32.42 10.47 20.59
CA TYR A 257 31.89 9.12 20.69
C TYR A 257 30.43 9.03 20.22
N ALA A 258 29.59 10.01 20.53
CA ALA A 258 28.22 10.07 20.01
C ALA A 258 28.16 10.07 18.46
N LEU A 259 29.09 10.78 17.80
CA LEU A 259 29.21 10.75 16.33
C LEU A 259 29.66 9.39 15.81
N GLN A 260 30.56 8.70 16.53
CA GLN A 260 30.97 7.33 16.17
C GLN A 260 29.80 6.33 16.29
N VAL A 261 28.98 6.45 17.34
CA VAL A 261 27.77 5.64 17.53
C VAL A 261 26.77 5.90 16.41
N HIS A 262 26.51 7.18 16.09
CA HIS A 262 25.68 7.57 14.96
C HIS A 262 26.16 6.93 13.66
N GLU A 263 27.45 7.05 13.34
CA GLU A 263 28.01 6.52 12.09
C GLU A 263 27.87 4.99 12.00
N GLN A 264 28.05 4.27 13.11
CA GLN A 264 27.86 2.81 13.14
C GLN A 264 26.42 2.41 12.88
N ILE A 265 25.45 3.10 13.49
CA ILE A 265 24.02 2.83 13.31
C ILE A 265 23.58 3.20 11.88
N HIS A 266 24.03 4.34 11.37
CA HIS A 266 23.73 4.78 10.02
C HIS A 266 24.32 3.83 8.96
N LYS A 267 25.57 3.37 9.14
CA LYS A 267 26.19 2.34 8.26
C LYS A 267 25.44 1.01 8.27
N ALA A 268 24.77 0.69 9.37
CA ALA A 268 23.91 -0.51 9.47
C ALA A 268 22.54 -0.32 8.77
N GLY A 269 22.25 0.87 8.23
CA GLY A 269 21.03 1.16 7.46
C GLY A 269 19.88 1.70 8.29
N TYR A 270 20.12 2.11 9.54
CA TYR A 270 19.09 2.65 10.43
C TYR A 270 19.18 4.17 10.53
N PHE A 271 18.02 4.81 10.68
CA PHE A 271 17.93 6.24 10.92
C PHE A 271 18.34 6.57 12.37
N VAL A 272 19.23 7.53 12.52
CA VAL A 272 19.69 7.98 13.83
C VAL A 272 19.96 9.47 13.83
N ASP A 273 19.44 10.17 14.84
CA ASP A 273 19.77 11.57 15.08
C ASP A 273 20.81 11.72 16.20
N THR A 274 21.38 12.91 16.34
CA THR A 274 22.21 13.28 17.49
C THR A 274 21.77 14.60 18.10
N ASP A 275 21.59 14.64 19.42
CA ASP A 275 21.36 15.89 20.17
C ASP A 275 22.65 16.39 20.84
N MET A 276 23.40 17.20 20.09
CA MET A 276 24.69 17.78 20.51
C MET A 276 24.55 19.09 21.30
N THR A 277 23.32 19.50 21.66
CA THR A 277 23.12 20.75 22.41
C THR A 277 23.76 20.70 23.81
N ASP A 278 24.00 21.87 24.42
CA ASP A 278 24.54 22.03 25.77
C ASP A 278 23.51 21.78 26.90
N ARG A 279 22.29 21.40 26.53
CA ARG A 279 21.16 21.19 27.45
C ARG A 279 21.41 19.99 28.37
N LYS A 280 20.85 20.03 29.58
CA LYS A 280 20.91 18.90 30.53
C LYS A 280 20.38 17.62 29.87
N ILE A 281 21.05 16.48 30.13
CA ILE A 281 20.69 15.18 29.55
C ILE A 281 19.21 14.81 29.77
N GLN A 282 18.66 15.14 30.94
CA GLN A 282 17.25 14.93 31.26
C GLN A 282 16.31 15.64 30.29
N LYS A 283 16.66 16.86 29.85
CA LYS A 283 15.88 17.62 28.86
C LYS A 283 15.97 16.97 27.47
N LYS A 284 17.18 16.57 27.04
CA LYS A 284 17.39 15.87 25.77
C LYS A 284 16.55 14.59 25.70
N VAL A 285 16.65 13.75 26.73
CA VAL A 285 15.89 12.50 26.84
C VAL A 285 14.38 12.77 26.85
N ARG A 286 13.91 13.78 27.60
CA ARG A 286 12.49 14.13 27.64
C ARG A 286 11.95 14.58 26.27
N GLU A 287 12.70 15.40 25.55
CA GLU A 287 12.30 15.85 24.21
C GLU A 287 12.31 14.70 23.19
N ALA A 288 13.31 13.83 23.25
CA ALA A 288 13.36 12.61 22.43
C ALA A 288 12.16 11.67 22.72
N GLN A 289 11.77 11.52 23.98
CA GLN A 289 10.56 10.77 24.35
C GLN A 289 9.28 11.41 23.78
N LEU A 290 9.14 12.74 23.90
CA LEU A 290 8.00 13.47 23.35
C LEU A 290 7.95 13.34 21.82
N ALA A 291 9.10 13.34 21.16
CA ALA A 291 9.27 13.14 19.73
C ALA A 291 9.03 11.68 19.26
N GLN A 292 8.79 10.76 20.20
CA GLN A 292 8.47 9.34 19.98
C GLN A 292 9.58 8.50 19.30
N TYR A 293 10.86 8.82 19.54
CA TYR A 293 11.97 7.94 19.10
C TYR A 293 11.81 6.54 19.71
N ASN A 294 12.05 5.50 18.91
CA ASN A 294 11.97 4.12 19.40
C ASN A 294 13.08 3.84 20.44
N PHE A 295 14.29 4.31 20.14
CA PHE A 295 15.46 4.16 21.01
C PHE A 295 16.13 5.50 21.29
N ILE A 296 16.44 5.74 22.56
CA ILE A 296 17.19 6.91 23.03
C ILE A 296 18.48 6.39 23.64
N LEU A 297 19.61 6.75 23.05
CA LEU A 297 20.93 6.25 23.38
C LEU A 297 21.68 7.35 24.14
N VAL A 298 21.99 7.12 25.41
CA VAL A 298 22.76 8.07 26.23
C VAL A 298 24.21 7.61 26.27
N VAL A 299 25.14 8.53 26.03
CA VAL A 299 26.58 8.25 26.07
C VAL A 299 27.32 9.28 26.92
N GLY A 300 28.06 8.80 27.93
CA GLY A 300 28.97 9.60 28.74
C GLY A 300 30.44 9.22 28.53
N GLU A 301 31.29 9.64 29.46
CA GLU A 301 32.72 9.27 29.47
C GLU A 301 32.91 7.76 29.72
N GLU A 302 32.08 7.14 30.56
CA GLU A 302 32.12 5.70 30.83
C GLU A 302 31.81 4.89 29.56
N GLU A 303 30.72 5.23 28.87
CA GLU A 303 30.32 4.63 27.59
C GLU A 303 31.40 4.79 26.51
N ALA A 304 31.99 5.98 26.41
CA ALA A 304 33.07 6.25 25.46
C ALA A 304 34.32 5.39 25.70
N ASN A 305 34.67 5.15 26.98
CA ASN A 305 35.83 4.32 27.34
C ASN A 305 35.58 2.82 27.15
N THR A 306 34.34 2.38 27.30
CA THR A 306 33.96 0.96 27.22
C THR A 306 33.44 0.56 25.84
N GLY A 307 33.18 1.52 24.95
CA GLY A 307 32.59 1.25 23.64
C GLY A 307 31.13 0.81 23.71
N GLN A 308 30.41 1.21 24.76
CA GLN A 308 29.03 0.84 25.04
C GLN A 308 28.07 2.02 24.91
N VAL A 309 26.77 1.75 24.92
CA VAL A 309 25.71 2.74 24.98
C VAL A 309 24.70 2.41 26.08
N CYS A 310 24.13 3.45 26.70
CA CYS A 310 23.02 3.28 27.62
C CYS A 310 21.70 3.47 26.86
N VAL A 311 20.94 2.40 26.69
CA VAL A 311 19.76 2.33 25.84
C VAL A 311 18.49 2.51 26.66
N ARG A 312 17.63 3.43 26.22
CA ARG A 312 16.26 3.60 26.69
C ARG A 312 15.27 3.34 25.56
N VAL A 313 14.30 2.46 25.80
CA VAL A 313 13.23 2.14 24.83
C VAL A 313 12.01 3.03 25.10
N ARG A 314 11.34 3.52 24.05
CA ARG A 314 10.21 4.49 24.10
C ARG A 314 9.18 4.24 25.20
N ASP A 315 8.79 2.98 25.37
CA ASP A 315 7.71 2.56 26.27
C ASP A 315 8.21 1.82 27.52
N LYS A 316 9.53 1.77 27.76
CA LYS A 316 10.13 1.16 28.95
C LYS A 316 10.86 2.20 29.80
N SER A 317 10.75 2.07 31.12
CA SER A 317 11.50 2.91 32.06
C SER A 317 12.98 2.56 32.12
N ASP A 318 13.30 1.31 31.78
CA ASP A 318 14.56 0.68 32.12
C ASP A 318 15.68 1.15 31.20
N LEU A 319 16.85 1.32 31.79
CA LEU A 319 18.09 1.64 31.10
C LEU A 319 18.92 0.37 31.02
N THR A 320 19.31 -0.01 29.82
CA THR A 320 20.15 -1.19 29.60
C THR A 320 21.46 -0.75 28.95
N LYS A 321 22.59 -1.17 29.51
CA LYS A 321 23.89 -0.98 28.87
C LYS A 321 24.08 -2.07 27.81
N MET A 322 24.43 -1.68 26.59
CA MET A 322 24.68 -2.60 25.48
C MET A 322 25.97 -2.18 24.77
N SER A 323 26.75 -3.16 24.31
CA SER A 323 27.76 -2.91 23.28
C SER A 323 27.09 -2.51 21.96
N MET A 324 27.87 -1.90 21.05
CA MET A 324 27.37 -1.58 19.72
C MET A 324 26.93 -2.82 18.93
N GLU A 325 27.61 -3.95 19.11
CA GLU A 325 27.25 -5.22 18.45
C GLU A 325 25.91 -5.76 18.94
N GLU A 326 25.68 -5.73 20.25
CA GLU A 326 24.40 -6.14 20.85
C GLU A 326 23.26 -5.22 20.42
N LEU A 327 23.49 -3.90 20.38
CA LEU A 327 22.50 -2.93 19.94
C LEU A 327 22.07 -3.18 18.49
N LEU A 328 23.03 -3.36 17.57
CA LEU A 328 22.73 -3.61 16.16
C LEU A 328 22.04 -4.96 15.95
N SER A 329 22.42 -5.97 16.74
CA SER A 329 21.73 -7.26 16.76
C SER A 329 20.28 -7.13 17.24
N HIS A 330 20.04 -6.28 18.25
CA HIS A 330 18.70 -5.97 18.72
C HIS A 330 17.89 -5.24 17.65
N PHE A 331 18.43 -4.22 16.99
CA PHE A 331 17.75 -3.53 15.88
C PHE A 331 17.38 -4.47 14.74
N LYS A 332 18.28 -5.42 14.40
CA LYS A 332 17.99 -6.44 13.41
C LYS A 332 16.84 -7.36 13.83
N ALA A 333 16.79 -7.76 15.10
CA ALA A 333 15.70 -8.56 15.63
C ALA A 333 14.36 -7.81 15.63
N GLU A 334 14.36 -6.52 15.97
CA GLU A 334 13.15 -5.66 15.94
C GLU A 334 12.59 -5.50 14.52
N VAL A 335 13.44 -5.50 13.48
CA VAL A 335 12.98 -5.51 12.08
C VAL A 335 12.50 -6.89 11.66
N ALA A 336 13.25 -7.95 12.00
CA ALA A 336 12.92 -9.32 11.64
C ALA A 336 11.60 -9.81 12.25
N ALA A 337 11.16 -9.26 13.39
CA ALA A 337 9.88 -9.60 14.02
C ALA A 337 8.64 -9.29 13.15
N TYR A 338 8.81 -8.51 12.07
CA TYR A 338 7.74 -8.12 11.14
C TYR A 338 7.87 -8.78 9.76
N HIS A 339 8.80 -9.74 9.61
CA HIS A 339 9.02 -10.56 8.41
C HIS A 339 8.79 -12.03 8.73
#